data_AF-A0A8S4QJL5-F1
#
_entry.id   AF-A0A8S4QJL5-F1
#
_cell.length_a   1.000
_cell.length_b   1.000
_cell.length_c   1.000
_cell.angle_alpha   90.00
_cell.angle_beta   90.00
_cell.angle_gamma   90.00
#
_symmetry.space_group_name_H-M   'P 1'
#
loop_
_entity.id
_entity.type
_entity.pdbx_description
1 polymer ?
#
loop_
_entity_poly.entity_id
_entity_poly.type
_entity_poly.pdbx_seq_one_letter_code
_entity_poly.pdbx_strand_id
1 'polypeptide(L)'
;MNCSNINIVFNTCAKIDRSLRQKLSSIWYKSYVLGDRTRYFHSSRTICQTQKDDVEVLLSPQEVTVILRKNEFNKDFSHGSVKSYDSNQLQSNDPIEDTRCEAQCKMTP
;
A
#
# COMPACT_ATOMS: atom_id res chain seq x y z
N MET A 1 -11.19 -25.75 2.56
CA MET A 1 -9.74 -25.53 2.36
C MET A 1 -9.09 -25.43 3.73
N ASN A 2 -8.10 -26.30 3.99
CA ASN A 2 -7.63 -26.65 5.33
C ASN A 2 -6.76 -25.57 5.98
N CYS A 3 -7.06 -25.25 7.24
CA CYS A 3 -6.43 -24.20 8.05
C CYS A 3 -4.99 -24.49 8.51
N SER A 4 -4.36 -25.56 8.01
CA SER A 4 -3.07 -26.05 8.53
C SER A 4 -1.84 -25.42 7.86
N ASN A 5 -2.00 -24.73 6.71
CA ASN A 5 -0.86 -24.25 5.91
C ASN A 5 -0.36 -22.85 6.28
N ILE A 6 -1.13 -22.06 7.04
CA ILE A 6 -0.71 -20.70 7.45
C ILE A 6 0.26 -20.73 8.65
N ASN A 7 0.16 -21.77 9.49
CA ASN A 7 1.04 -21.94 10.66
C ASN A 7 2.50 -22.21 10.26
N ILE A 8 2.75 -22.78 9.08
CA ILE A 8 4.11 -23.07 8.61
C ILE A 8 4.81 -21.76 8.23
N VAL A 9 4.12 -20.84 7.52
CA VAL A 9 4.68 -19.54 7.11
C VAL A 9 4.99 -18.64 8.31
N PHE A 10 4.16 -18.70 9.36
CA PHE A 10 4.39 -17.93 10.59
C PHE A 10 5.55 -18.43 11.45
N ASN A 11 5.96 -19.69 11.30
CA ASN A 11 7.04 -20.28 12.10
C ASN A 11 8.40 -20.28 11.37
N THR A 12 8.43 -20.25 10.04
CA THR A 12 9.69 -20.12 9.29
C THR A 12 10.15 -18.68 9.14
N CYS A 13 9.22 -17.72 9.09
CA CYS A 13 9.56 -16.30 9.01
C CYS A 13 9.40 -15.64 10.38
N ALA A 14 10.57 -15.41 10.97
CA ALA A 14 10.89 -14.43 12.00
C ALA A 14 11.00 -14.91 13.45
N LYS A 15 12.17 -14.58 14.00
CA LYS A 15 12.38 -14.13 15.38
C LYS A 15 11.46 -12.95 15.67
N ILE A 16 10.15 -13.20 15.72
CA ILE A 16 9.15 -12.20 16.07
C ILE A 16 9.18 -12.03 17.58
N ASP A 17 9.43 -10.81 18.01
CA ASP A 17 9.47 -10.42 19.42
C ASP A 17 8.18 -10.84 20.16
N ARG A 18 8.33 -11.33 21.40
CA ARG A 18 7.23 -11.87 22.22
C ARG A 18 6.11 -10.85 22.44
N SER A 19 6.43 -9.55 22.44
CA SER A 19 5.43 -8.49 22.59
C SER A 19 4.52 -8.34 21.37
N LEU A 20 5.03 -8.59 20.16
CA LEU A 20 4.25 -8.52 18.93
C LEU A 20 3.24 -9.69 18.86
N ARG A 21 3.67 -10.89 19.29
CA ARG A 21 2.77 -12.06 19.40
C ARG A 21 1.59 -11.79 20.34
N GLN A 22 1.83 -11.17 21.50
CA GLN A 22 0.75 -10.83 22.44
C GLN A 22 -0.18 -9.76 21.87
N LYS A 23 0.34 -8.74 21.19
CA LYS A 23 -0.49 -7.72 20.52
C LYS A 23 -1.38 -8.30 19.42
N LEU A 24 -0.85 -9.18 18.58
CA LEU A 24 -1.63 -9.81 17.51
C LEU A 24 -2.69 -10.78 18.06
N SER A 25 -2.37 -11.49 19.15
CA SER A 25 -3.35 -12.38 19.80
C SER A 25 -4.56 -11.63 20.38
N SER A 26 -4.36 -10.43 20.93
CA SER A 26 -5.47 -9.62 21.48
C SER A 26 -6.32 -8.97 20.40
N ILE A 27 -5.74 -8.69 19.22
CA ILE A 27 -6.49 -8.24 18.03
C ILE A 27 -7.40 -9.38 17.53
N TRP A 28 -6.90 -10.61 17.50
CA TRP A 28 -7.70 -11.76 17.06
C TRP A 28 -8.83 -12.08 18.03
N TYR A 29 -8.59 -12.13 19.35
CA TYR A 29 -9.65 -12.44 20.32
C TYR A 29 -10.78 -11.39 20.32
N LYS A 30 -10.46 -10.11 20.07
CA LYS A 30 -11.49 -9.05 19.94
C LYS A 30 -12.35 -9.19 18.70
N SER A 31 -11.90 -9.89 17.64
CA SER A 31 -12.66 -10.01 16.41
C SER A 31 -13.77 -11.07 16.47
N TYR A 32 -13.72 -11.99 17.44
CA TYR A 32 -14.74 -13.06 17.59
C TYR A 32 -15.92 -12.65 18.49
N VAL A 33 -15.78 -11.60 19.30
CA VAL A 33 -16.79 -11.18 20.28
C VAL A 33 -17.69 -10.04 19.76
N LEU A 34 -17.28 -9.33 18.70
CA LEU A 34 -18.10 -8.28 18.08
C LEU A 34 -18.69 -8.78 16.74
N GLY A 35 -19.60 -9.74 16.85
CA GLY A 35 -20.54 -10.07 15.77
C GLY A 35 -21.44 -8.87 15.46
N ASP A 36 -21.83 -8.78 14.19
CA ASP A 36 -22.80 -7.84 13.62
C ASP A 36 -22.51 -6.34 13.74
N ARG A 37 -21.57 -5.89 12.91
CA ARG A 37 -21.82 -4.65 12.16
C ARG A 37 -21.20 -4.75 10.78
N THR A 38 -22.07 -4.93 9.80
CA THR A 38 -21.83 -4.79 8.37
C THR A 38 -21.09 -3.49 8.10
N ARG A 39 -19.75 -3.57 8.00
CA ARG A 39 -18.98 -2.55 7.30
C ARG A 39 -19.27 -2.76 5.83
N TYR A 40 -20.19 -1.94 5.32
CA TYR A 40 -20.29 -1.64 3.91
C TYR A 40 -18.89 -1.28 3.43
N PHE A 41 -18.20 -2.25 2.84
CA PHE A 41 -17.09 -1.93 1.98
C PHE A 41 -17.71 -1.13 0.85
N HIS A 42 -17.47 0.18 0.87
CA HIS A 42 -17.57 0.97 -0.35
C HIS A 42 -16.52 0.38 -1.29
N SER A 43 -16.95 -0.62 -2.05
CA SER A 43 -16.33 -1.03 -3.30
C SER A 43 -16.46 0.19 -4.21
N SER A 44 -15.53 1.14 -4.07
CA SER A 44 -15.22 2.04 -5.16
C SER A 44 -14.90 1.12 -6.33
N ARG A 45 -15.78 1.08 -7.32
CA ARG A 45 -15.51 0.45 -8.60
C ARG A 45 -14.29 1.18 -9.17
N THR A 46 -13.10 0.66 -8.89
CA THR A 46 -11.99 0.83 -9.82
C THR A 46 -12.51 0.23 -11.12
N ILE A 47 -12.46 1.04 -12.18
CA ILE A 47 -12.71 0.57 -13.53
C ILE A 47 -11.54 -0.38 -13.82
N CYS A 48 -11.67 -1.65 -13.43
CA CYS A 48 -10.87 -2.72 -13.98
C CYS A 48 -11.24 -2.78 -15.46
N GLN A 49 -10.45 -2.14 -16.30
CA GLN A 49 -10.45 -2.44 -17.71
C GLN A 49 -9.77 -3.80 -17.87
N THR A 50 -10.55 -4.87 -17.71
CA THR A 50 -10.26 -6.12 -18.38
C THR A 50 -10.72 -5.94 -19.83
N GLN A 51 -9.89 -5.36 -20.68
CA GLN A 51 -10.10 -5.44 -22.13
C GLN A 51 -9.30 -6.63 -22.66
N LYS A 52 -10.03 -7.71 -22.87
CA LYS A 52 -9.76 -8.67 -23.94
C LYS A 52 -9.91 -7.91 -25.28
N ASP A 53 -9.04 -8.22 -26.22
CA ASP A 53 -9.02 -7.80 -27.63
C ASP A 53 -8.32 -6.47 -27.94
N ASP A 54 -6.98 -6.54 -28.04
CA ASP A 54 -6.06 -5.93 -29.04
C ASP A 54 -6.32 -4.52 -29.63
N VAL A 55 -7.10 -3.67 -28.96
CA VAL A 55 -7.13 -2.23 -29.22
C VAL A 55 -6.64 -1.55 -27.96
N GLU A 56 -5.36 -1.22 -27.93
CA GLU A 56 -4.78 -0.35 -26.91
C GLU A 56 -5.47 1.02 -27.03
N VAL A 57 -6.44 1.26 -26.15
CA VAL A 57 -7.14 2.55 -26.09
C VAL A 57 -6.14 3.60 -25.62
N LEU A 58 -5.62 4.37 -26.57
CA LEU A 58 -4.74 5.50 -26.29
C LEU A 58 -5.48 6.53 -25.45
N LEU A 59 -4.90 6.86 -24.29
CA LEU A 59 -5.42 7.87 -23.39
C LEU A 59 -5.29 9.26 -24.02
N SER A 60 -6.29 10.12 -23.80
CA SER A 60 -6.17 11.54 -24.15
C SER A 60 -5.07 12.23 -23.32
N PRO A 61 -4.46 13.32 -23.81
CA PRO A 61 -3.47 14.06 -23.04
C PRO A 61 -3.98 14.51 -21.66
N GLN A 62 -5.27 14.82 -21.55
CA GLN A 62 -5.93 15.20 -20.30
C GLN A 62 -5.97 14.02 -19.33
N GLU A 63 -6.35 12.83 -19.79
CA GLU A 63 -6.36 11.61 -18.97
C GLU A 63 -4.96 11.22 -18.51
N VAL A 64 -3.98 11.30 -19.41
CA VAL A 64 -2.57 11.06 -19.08
C VAL A 64 -2.12 12.02 -17.97
N THR A 65 -2.46 13.31 -18.09
CA THR A 65 -2.12 14.31 -17.07
C THR A 65 -2.75 13.97 -15.73
N VAL A 66 -4.03 13.58 -15.72
CA VAL A 66 -4.74 13.18 -14.49
C VAL A 66 -4.09 11.96 -13.83
N ILE A 67 -3.70 10.96 -14.63
CA ILE A 67 -3.04 9.75 -14.12
C ILE A 67 -1.66 10.09 -13.54
N LEU A 68 -0.84 10.83 -14.29
CA LEU A 68 0.52 11.17 -13.85
C LEU A 68 0.52 12.08 -12.62
N ARG A 69 -0.45 12.98 -12.47
CA ARG A 69 -0.55 13.85 -11.28
C ARG A 69 -1.08 13.15 -10.04
N LYS A 70 -1.68 11.96 -10.17
CA LYS A 70 -2.35 11.27 -9.06
C LYS A 70 -1.41 10.97 -7.88
N ASN A 71 -0.17 10.59 -8.17
CA ASN A 71 0.83 10.20 -7.16
C ASN A 71 2.05 11.12 -7.16
N GLU A 72 1.93 12.31 -7.76
CA GLU A 72 2.99 13.31 -7.78
C GLU A 72 3.20 13.89 -6.37
N PHE A 73 4.46 14.06 -6.00
CA PHE A 73 4.84 14.60 -4.72
C PHE A 73 6.14 15.38 -4.81
N ASN A 74 6.13 16.56 -4.21
CA ASN A 74 7.27 17.46 -4.17
C ASN A 74 7.55 17.82 -2.71
N LYS A 75 8.82 17.82 -2.35
CA LYS A 75 9.29 18.17 -1.02
C LYS A 75 10.35 19.25 -1.11
N ASP A 76 10.01 20.43 -0.60
CA ASP A 76 10.96 21.52 -0.41
C ASP A 76 11.49 21.54 1.03
N PHE A 77 12.76 21.92 1.17
CA PHE A 77 13.44 22.13 2.44
C PHE A 77 13.84 23.59 2.59
N SER A 78 13.68 24.14 3.78
CA SER A 78 14.09 25.52 4.07
C SER A 78 15.60 25.64 4.35
N HIS A 79 16.24 24.56 4.77
CA HIS A 79 17.64 24.51 5.20
C HIS A 79 18.29 23.16 4.85
N GLY A 80 19.62 23.12 4.86
CA GLY A 80 20.42 21.94 4.54
C GLY A 80 21.04 22.00 3.15
N SER A 81 21.77 20.96 2.77
CA SER A 81 22.45 20.86 1.47
C SER A 81 21.52 20.45 0.32
N VAL A 82 20.36 19.90 0.65
CA VAL A 82 19.33 19.50 -0.31
C VAL A 82 18.24 20.57 -0.32
N LYS A 83 18.01 21.21 -1.47
CA LYS A 83 16.96 22.23 -1.64
C LYS A 83 15.58 21.59 -1.66
N SER A 84 15.40 20.58 -2.49
CA SER A 84 14.14 19.89 -2.69
C SER A 84 14.34 18.55 -3.40
N TYR A 85 13.32 17.70 -3.40
CA TYR A 85 13.20 16.57 -4.32
C TYR A 85 11.75 16.36 -4.73
N ASP A 86 11.59 15.76 -5.90
CA ASP A 86 10.30 15.42 -6.48
C ASP A 86 10.25 13.90 -6.71
N SER A 87 9.07 13.32 -6.58
CA SER A 87 8.85 11.89 -6.77
C SER A 87 7.45 11.61 -7.28
N ASN A 88 7.31 10.52 -8.01
CA ASN A 88 6.04 10.04 -8.53
C ASN A 88 6.05 8.52 -8.61
N GLN A 89 4.88 7.88 -8.58
CA GLN A 89 4.73 6.44 -8.74
C GLN A 89 3.65 6.13 -9.77
N LEU A 90 4.03 5.41 -10.83
CA LEU A 90 3.10 4.92 -11.84
C LEU A 90 3.01 3.40 -11.73
N GLN A 91 1.82 2.90 -11.40
CA GLN A 91 1.59 1.47 -11.26
C GLN A 91 1.57 0.78 -12.63
N SER A 92 2.38 -0.27 -12.78
CA SER A 92 2.28 -1.21 -13.90
C SER A 92 1.43 -2.45 -13.54
N ASN A 93 1.33 -2.77 -12.25
CA ASN A 93 0.60 -3.93 -11.72
C ASN A 93 -0.45 -3.48 -10.71
N ASP A 94 -1.44 -4.33 -10.42
CA ASP A 94 -2.43 -4.15 -9.36
C ASP A 94 -2.46 -5.40 -8.44
N PRO A 95 -1.95 -5.30 -7.19
CA PRO A 95 -1.45 -4.10 -6.53
C PRO A 95 -0.04 -3.69 -7.00
N ILE A 96 0.31 -2.41 -6.82
CA ILE A 96 1.67 -1.90 -7.06
C ILE A 96 2.66 -2.51 -6.07
N GLU A 97 3.79 -3.01 -6.58
CA GLU A 97 4.86 -3.60 -5.77
C GLU A 97 5.93 -2.58 -5.36
N ASP A 98 6.13 -1.54 -6.19
CA ASP A 98 7.07 -0.47 -5.94
C ASP A 98 6.63 0.40 -4.76
N THR A 99 7.58 0.68 -3.85
CA THR A 99 7.34 1.52 -2.68
C THR A 99 8.33 2.68 -2.62
N ARG A 100 7.86 3.79 -2.04
CA ARG A 100 8.65 4.98 -1.78
C ARG A 100 8.72 5.20 -0.27
N CYS A 101 9.87 5.68 0.21
CA CYS A 101 10.08 6.09 1.59
C CYS A 101 10.91 7.37 1.65
N GLU A 102 10.63 8.21 2.64
CA GLU A 102 11.42 9.39 2.98
C GLU A 102 11.56 9.48 4.50
N ALA A 103 12.74 9.92 4.97
CA ALA A 103 13.00 10.11 6.39
C ALA A 103 14.13 11.14 6.58
N GLN A 104 14.13 11.80 7.74
CA GLN A 104 15.24 12.63 8.21
C GLN A 104 15.87 11.97 9.43
N CYS A 105 17.20 11.87 9.45
CA CYS A 105 17.93 11.36 10.60
C CYS A 105 17.84 12.36 11.76
N LYS A 106 17.35 11.94 12.93
CA LYS A 106 17.29 12.80 14.12
C LYS A 106 18.66 13.08 14.74
N MET A 107 19.63 12.20 14.52
CA MET A 107 20.96 12.31 15.12
C MET A 107 21.92 13.15 14.27
N THR A 108 21.63 13.29 12.98
CA THR A 108 22.40 14.12 12.03
C THR A 108 21.40 14.95 11.23
N PRO A 109 20.94 16.09 11.78
CA PRO A 109 19.98 16.96 11.12
C PRO A 109 20.53 17.60 9.84
#